data_AF-A0A6J4X4N4-F1
#
_entry.id   AF-A0A6J4X4N4-F1
#
_cell.length_a   1.000
_cell.length_b   1.000
_cell.length_c   1.000
_cell.angle_alpha   90.00
_cell.angle_beta   90.00
_cell.angle_gamma   90.00
#
_symmetry.space_group_name_H-M   'P 1'
#
loop_
_entity.id
_entity.type
_entity.pdbx_description
1 polymer ?
#
loop_
_entity_poly.entity_id
_entity_poly.type
_entity_poly.pdbx_seq_one_letter_code
_entity_poly.pdbx_strand_id
1 'polypeptide(L)' 'ARQSGLSAKLLKLLKRVIDFYHTAFCEDPRARQYLNQRGITDNTLLSDYKIGFANGTLL' A
#
# COMPACT_ATOMS: atom_id res chain seq x y z
N ALA A 1 8.16 31.61 -3.06
CA ALA A 1 7.88 30.68 -1.95
C ALA A 1 7.10 29.48 -2.48
N ARG A 2 7.69 28.28 -2.50
CA ARG A 2 6.96 27.04 -2.88
C ARG A 2 6.35 26.44 -1.62
N GLN A 3 5.12 26.83 -1.31
CA GLN A 3 4.25 25.98 -0.49
C GLN A 3 3.28 25.30 -1.45
N SER A 4 3.59 24.08 -1.83
CA SER A 4 2.60 23.18 -2.45
C SER A 4 2.57 21.89 -1.65
N GLY A 5 2.21 22.03 -0.36
CA GLY A 5 1.79 20.88 0.44
C GLY A 5 0.49 20.32 -0.16
N LEU A 6 0.32 19.00 -0.09
CA LEU A 6 -0.94 18.39 -0.52
C LEU A 6 -2.10 18.97 0.31
N SER A 7 -3.22 19.29 -0.35
CA SER A 7 -4.43 19.68 0.36
C SER A 7 -4.92 18.55 1.27
N ALA A 8 -5.62 18.90 2.36
CA ALA A 8 -6.20 17.91 3.27
C ALA A 8 -7.10 16.88 2.54
N LYS A 9 -7.79 17.32 1.47
CA LYS A 9 -8.61 16.46 0.60
C LYS A 9 -7.75 15.42 -0.13
N LEU A 10 -6.60 15.84 -0.68
CA LEU A 10 -5.68 14.93 -1.37
C LEU A 10 -5.03 13.94 -0.40
N LEU A 11 -4.64 14.39 0.80
CA LEU A 11 -4.11 13.49 1.84
C LEU A 11 -5.13 12.45 2.28
N LYS A 12 -6.40 12.83 2.44
CA LYS A 12 -7.49 11.90 2.77
C LYS A 12 -7.72 10.88 1.66
N LEU A 13 -7.67 11.30 0.40
CA LEU A 13 -7.77 10.40 -0.74
C LEU A 13 -6.58 9.42 -0.79
N LEU A 14 -5.36 9.93 -0.64
CA LEU A 14 -4.15 9.13 -0.61
C LEU A 14 -4.20 8.06 0.50
N LYS A 15 -4.66 8.43 1.70
CA LYS A 15 -4.86 7.48 2.79
C LYS A 15 -5.80 6.34 2.40
N ARG A 16 -6.93 6.63 1.73
CA ARG A 16 -7.87 5.61 1.26
C ARG A 16 -7.25 4.67 0.24
N VAL A 17 -6.46 5.19 -0.70
CA VAL A 17 -5.76 4.40 -1.71
C VAL A 17 -4.70 3.49 -1.06
N ILE A 18 -3.93 4.00 -0.11
CA ILE A 18 -2.97 3.21 0.66
C ILE A 18 -3.68 2.08 1.39
N ASP A 19 -4.75 2.41 2.14
CA ASP A 19 -5.52 1.42 2.89
C ASP A 19 -6.12 0.35 1.95
N PHE A 20 -6.66 0.74 0.79
CA PHE A 20 -7.20 -0.18 -0.22
C PHE A 20 -6.15 -1.17 -0.72
N TYR A 21 -5.00 -0.67 -1.19
CA TYR A 21 -3.96 -1.56 -1.72
C TYR A 21 -3.27 -2.39 -0.64
N HIS A 22 -3.20 -1.90 0.60
CA HIS A 22 -2.73 -2.72 1.71
C HIS A 22 -3.69 -3.88 2.01
N THR A 23 -5.01 -3.64 1.99
CA THR A 23 -6.00 -4.72 2.09
C THR A 23 -5.82 -5.74 0.96
N ALA A 24 -5.69 -5.28 -0.28
CA ALA A 24 -5.43 -6.17 -1.42
C ALA A 24 -4.14 -6.99 -1.26
N PHE A 25 -3.10 -6.42 -0.66
CA PHE A 25 -1.86 -7.14 -0.33
C PHE A 25 -2.09 -8.23 0.73
N CYS A 26 -2.92 -7.96 1.73
CA CYS A 26 -3.27 -8.91 2.78
C CYS A 26 -4.18 -10.05 2.28
N GLU A 27 -5.04 -9.78 1.31
CA GLU A 27 -6.01 -10.75 0.80
C GLU A 27 -5.48 -11.59 -0.37
N ASP A 28 -4.68 -11.01 -1.27
CA ASP A 28 -4.18 -11.71 -2.46
C ASP A 28 -2.87 -12.46 -2.18
N PRO A 29 -2.86 -13.81 -2.22
CA PRO A 29 -1.66 -14.60 -1.94
C PRO A 29 -0.53 -14.36 -2.96
N ARG A 30 -0.84 -13.90 -4.19
CA ARG A 30 0.17 -13.61 -5.22
C ARG A 30 1.10 -12.49 -4.77
N ALA A 31 0.58 -11.53 -3.99
CA ALA A 31 1.36 -10.40 -3.48
C ALA A 31 2.46 -10.87 -2.53
N ARG A 32 2.11 -11.71 -1.54
CA ARG A 32 3.09 -12.32 -0.62
C ARG A 32 4.03 -13.28 -1.31
N GLN A 33 3.54 -14.07 -2.28
CA GLN A 33 4.38 -15.01 -3.01
C GLN A 33 5.54 -14.31 -3.73
N TYR A 34 5.28 -13.18 -4.40
CA TYR A 34 6.32 -12.41 -5.08
C TYR A 34 7.41 -11.92 -4.11
N LEU A 35 7.02 -11.39 -2.95
CA LEU A 35 7.96 -10.90 -1.94
C LEU A 35 8.75 -12.04 -1.28
N ASN A 36 8.10 -13.16 -0.97
CA ASN A 36 8.76 -14.34 -0.43
C ASN A 36 9.84 -14.88 -1.36
N GLN A 37 9.57 -14.93 -2.68
CA GLN A 37 10.56 -15.34 -3.69
C GLN A 37 11.78 -14.39 -3.75
N ARG A 38 11.63 -13.15 -3.26
CA ARG A 38 12.71 -12.15 -3.16
C ARG A 38 13.36 -12.11 -1.78
N GLY A 39 12.97 -12.98 -0.86
CA GLY A 39 13.48 -12.99 0.53
C GLY A 39 12.94 -11.86 1.40
N ILE A 40 11.86 -11.19 0.99
CA ILE A 40 11.22 -10.11 1.75
C ILE A 40 10.06 -10.73 2.54
N THR A 41 10.32 -11.14 3.77
CA THR A 41 9.39 -11.96 4.58
C THR A 41 9.07 -11.37 5.97
N ASP A 42 9.62 -10.20 6.31
CA ASP A 42 9.39 -9.56 7.61
C ASP A 42 7.96 -8.99 7.68
N ASN A 43 7.05 -9.72 8.31
CA ASN A 43 5.66 -9.33 8.45
C ASN A 43 5.46 -8.02 9.23
N THR A 44 6.34 -7.70 10.17
CA THR A 44 6.27 -6.44 10.93
C THR A 44 6.58 -5.27 10.00
N LEU A 45 7.63 -5.37 9.19
CA LEU A 45 7.95 -4.37 8.18
C LEU A 45 6.80 -4.22 7.17
N LEU A 46 6.26 -5.34 6.66
CA LEU A 46 5.18 -5.31 5.68
C LEU A 46 3.91 -4.60 6.21
N SER A 47 3.64 -4.74 7.52
CA SER A 47 2.51 -4.10 8.19
C SER A 47 2.78 -2.62 8.52
N ASP A 48 3.91 -2.31 9.14
CA ASP A 48 4.25 -0.96 9.60
C ASP A 48 4.30 0.05 8.44
N TYR A 49 4.81 -0.39 7.30
CA TYR A 49 4.92 0.44 6.09
C TYR A 49 3.71 0.33 5.15
N LYS A 50 2.68 -0.44 5.53
CA LYS A 50 1.47 -0.67 4.71
C LYS A 50 1.80 -1.03 3.27
N ILE A 51 2.60 -2.07 3.09
CA ILE A 51 2.93 -2.57 1.75
C ILE A 51 1.63 -2.91 1.02
N GLY A 52 1.51 -2.43 -0.21
CA GLY A 52 0.29 -2.54 -1.02
C GLY A 52 0.46 -3.42 -2.24
N PHE A 53 -0.67 -3.90 -2.77
CA PHE A 53 -0.74 -4.65 -4.01
C PHE A 53 -1.72 -4.00 -4.98
N ALA A 54 -1.21 -3.39 -6.04
CA ALA A 54 -2.01 -2.77 -7.09
C ALA A 54 -2.59 -3.83 -8.03
N ASN A 55 -3.73 -4.40 -7.64
CA ASN A 55 -4.42 -5.49 -8.34
C ASN A 55 -5.26 -5.06 -9.55
N GLY A 56 -5.08 -3.82 -10.04
CA GLY A 56 -5.77 -3.30 -11.23
C GLY A 56 -7.15 -2.67 -10.97
N THR A 57 -7.56 -2.49 -9.71
CA THR A 57 -8.81 -1.81 -9.36
C THR A 57 -8.61 -0.81 -8.20
N LEU A 58 -9.56 0.12 -8.05
CA LEU A 58 -9.76 1.05 -6.92
C LEU A 58 -11.27 1.18 -6.57
N LEU A 59 -12.07 0.26 -7.10
CA LEU A 59 -13.53 0.20 -6.94
C LEU A 59 -13.89 -0.56 -5.65
#